data_AF-A0A8J3W1N8-F1
#
_entry.id   AF-A0A8J3W1N8-F1
#
_cell.length_a   1.000
_cell.length_b   1.000
_cell.length_c   1.000
_cell.angle_alpha   90.00
_cell.angle_beta   90.00
_cell.angle_gamma   90.00
#
_symmetry.space_group_name_H-M   'P 1'
#
loop_
_entity.id
_entity.type
_entity.pdbx_description
1 polymer ?
#
loop_
_entity_poly.entity_id
_entity_poly.type
_entity_poly.pdbx_seq_one_letter_code
_entity_poly.pdbx_strand_id
1 'polypeptide(L)'
;MNPIDAAAVANMNQTAEANKLIRLRYELLKLGIVAELRDNNTALMVSPPGGRGLPVWVFVGYGGAYFSWQSAEKRHPVSDVEGAAQVLAAYVRR
;
A
#
# COMPACT_ATOMS: atom_id res chain seq x y z
N MET A 1 -16.56 26.07 0.10
CA MET A 1 -16.60 24.79 -0.63
C MET A 1 -17.96 24.16 -0.35
N ASN A 2 -18.70 23.72 -1.36
CA ASN A 2 -19.98 23.02 -1.15
C ASN A 2 -19.67 21.58 -0.68
N PRO A 3 -20.41 21.01 0.30
CA PRO A 3 -20.23 19.62 0.75
C PRO A 3 -20.23 18.57 -0.37
N ILE A 4 -20.96 18.80 -1.47
CA ILE A 4 -20.97 17.89 -2.63
C ILE A 4 -19.60 17.85 -3.33
N ASP A 5 -18.94 18.99 -3.48
CA ASP A 5 -17.61 19.08 -4.12
C ASP A 5 -16.54 18.41 -3.24
N ALA A 6 -16.64 18.55 -1.93
CA ALA A 6 -15.73 17.91 -0.98
C ALA A 6 -15.83 16.38 -1.01
N ALA A 7 -17.05 15.84 -1.09
CA ALA A 7 -17.28 14.40 -1.20
C ALA A 7 -16.74 13.84 -2.53
N ALA A 8 -16.92 14.55 -3.64
CA ALA A 8 -16.40 14.14 -4.94
C ALA A 8 -14.86 14.07 -4.96
N VAL A 9 -14.18 15.09 -4.39
CA VAL A 9 -12.72 15.11 -4.29
C VAL A 9 -12.20 13.99 -3.40
N ALA A 10 -12.86 13.71 -2.27
CA ALA A 10 -12.48 12.61 -1.38
C ALA A 10 -12.56 11.24 -2.10
N ASN A 11 -13.63 11.00 -2.86
CA ASN A 11 -13.78 9.77 -3.64
C ASN A 11 -12.72 9.63 -4.74
N MET A 12 -12.38 10.72 -5.43
CA MET A 12 -11.31 10.74 -6.43
C MET A 12 -9.95 10.41 -5.81
N ASN A 13 -9.65 11.02 -4.66
CA ASN A 13 -8.40 10.77 -3.94
C ASN A 13 -8.32 9.31 -3.47
N GLN A 14 -9.40 8.77 -2.90
CA GLN A 14 -9.46 7.37 -2.49
C GLN A 14 -9.23 6.41 -3.67
N THR A 15 -9.81 6.71 -4.84
CA THR A 15 -9.60 5.94 -6.07
C THR A 15 -8.13 6.01 -6.53
N ALA A 16 -7.51 7.19 -6.46
CA ALA A 16 -6.11 7.38 -6.80
C ALA A 16 -5.16 6.63 -5.85
N GLU A 17 -5.47 6.59 -4.55
CA GLU A 17 -4.70 5.85 -3.55
C GLU A 17 -4.86 4.33 -3.71
N ALA A 18 -6.08 3.85 -3.94
CA ALA A 18 -6.34 2.45 -4.26
C ALA A 18 -5.52 1.98 -5.47
N ASN A 19 -5.46 2.80 -6.53
CA ASN A 19 -4.64 2.50 -7.71
C ASN A 19 -3.14 2.35 -7.39
N LYS A 20 -2.62 3.11 -6.42
CA LYS A 20 -1.22 2.96 -5.98
C LYS A 20 -0.99 1.63 -5.27
N LEU A 21 -1.92 1.21 -4.40
CA LEU A 21 -1.85 -0.09 -3.72
C LEU A 21 -2.01 -1.26 -4.70
N ILE A 22 -2.85 -1.13 -5.73
CA ILE A 22 -2.97 -2.12 -6.80
C ILE A 22 -1.63 -2.30 -7.53
N ARG A 23 -0.95 -1.20 -7.87
CA ARG A 23 0.38 -1.25 -8.52
C ARG A 23 1.41 -1.89 -7.62
N LEU A 24 1.44 -1.53 -6.33
CA LEU A 24 2.35 -2.13 -5.36
C LEU A 24 2.12 -3.64 -5.22
N ARG A 25 0.85 -4.06 -5.15
CA ARG A 25 0.47 -5.48 -5.12
C ARG A 25 1.04 -6.23 -6.33
N TYR A 26 0.92 -5.65 -7.52
CA TYR A 26 1.42 -6.26 -8.75
C TYR A 26 2.95 -6.46 -8.70
N GLU A 27 3.71 -5.47 -8.25
CA GLU A 27 5.17 -5.60 -8.10
C GLU A 27 5.56 -6.62 -7.03
N LEU A 28 4.84 -6.68 -5.90
CA LEU A 28 5.07 -7.70 -4.87
C LEU A 28 4.80 -9.11 -5.41
N LEU A 29 3.76 -9.28 -6.23
CA LEU A 29 3.44 -10.56 -6.86
C LEU A 29 4.56 -11.05 -7.78
N LYS A 30 5.19 -10.16 -8.56
CA LYS A 30 6.36 -10.51 -9.38
C LYS A 30 7.54 -11.02 -8.55
N LEU A 31 7.66 -10.53 -7.31
CA LEU A 31 8.68 -10.98 -6.35
C LEU A 31 8.27 -12.26 -5.59
N GLY A 32 7.12 -12.86 -5.91
CA GLY A 32 6.59 -14.04 -5.22
C GLY A 32 6.05 -13.76 -3.82
N ILE A 33 5.77 -12.49 -3.49
CA ILE A 33 5.17 -12.10 -2.21
C ILE A 33 3.66 -12.02 -2.37
N VAL A 34 2.94 -12.73 -1.50
CA VAL A 34 1.48 -12.69 -1.47
C VAL A 34 1.03 -11.39 -0.83
N ALA A 35 0.26 -10.60 -1.57
CA ALA A 35 -0.33 -9.36 -1.11
C ALA A 35 -1.80 -9.25 -1.52
N GLU A 36 -2.64 -8.85 -0.58
CA GLU A 36 -4.10 -8.80 -0.72
C GLU A 36 -4.61 -7.41 -0.39
N LEU A 37 -5.44 -6.85 -1.26
CA LEU A 37 -6.13 -5.60 -0.99
C LEU A 37 -7.25 -5.84 0.03
N ARG A 38 -7.40 -4.90 0.96
CA ARG A 38 -8.37 -4.92 2.06
C ARG A 38 -9.06 -3.57 2.17
N ASP A 39 -10.16 -3.55 2.92
CA ASP A 39 -10.87 -2.33 3.32
C ASP A 39 -11.18 -1.41 2.13
N ASN A 40 -11.89 -1.94 1.13
CA ASN A 40 -12.20 -1.22 -0.12
C ASN A 40 -10.97 -0.65 -0.84
N ASN A 41 -9.88 -1.44 -0.88
CA ASN A 41 -8.59 -1.09 -1.47
C ASN A 41 -7.89 0.10 -0.80
N THR A 42 -8.22 0.42 0.46
CA THR A 42 -7.50 1.45 1.23
C THR A 42 -6.29 0.89 1.97
N ALA A 43 -6.18 -0.43 2.05
CA ALA A 43 -5.07 -1.12 2.68
C ALA A 43 -4.58 -2.30 1.83
N LEU A 44 -3.28 -2.58 1.94
CA LEU A 44 -2.64 -3.76 1.35
C LEU A 44 -2.03 -4.60 2.47
N MET A 45 -2.55 -5.81 2.62
CA MET A 45 -2.03 -6.79 3.57
C MET A 45 -0.99 -7.65 2.86
N VAL A 46 0.26 -7.60 3.33
CA VAL A 46 1.40 -8.32 2.77
C VAL A 46 1.76 -9.48 3.69
N SER A 47 1.66 -10.71 3.18
CA SER A 47 1.90 -11.91 3.97
C SER A 47 3.38 -12.34 3.88
N PRO A 48 4.00 -12.71 5.01
CA PRO A 48 5.35 -13.26 4.98
C PRO A 48 5.38 -14.61 4.23
N PRO A 49 6.45 -14.90 3.47
CA PRO A 49 6.58 -16.16 2.75
C PRO A 49 6.52 -17.37 3.70
N GLY A 50 5.86 -18.45 3.27
CA GLY A 50 5.77 -19.68 4.05
C GLY A 50 4.87 -19.60 5.29
N GLY A 51 4.12 -18.51 5.48
CA GLY A 51 3.11 -18.39 6.54
C GLY A 51 3.67 -18.24 7.96
N ARG A 52 4.98 -18.02 8.11
CA ARG A 52 5.63 -17.78 9.41
C ARG A 52 5.82 -16.28 9.61
N GLY A 53 5.12 -15.71 10.59
CA GLY A 53 5.18 -14.28 10.92
C GLY A 53 3.82 -13.58 10.83
N LEU A 54 3.77 -12.34 11.28
CA LEU A 54 2.57 -11.52 11.20
C LEU A 54 2.47 -10.82 9.83
N PRO A 55 1.28 -10.71 9.24
CA PRO A 55 1.08 -9.94 8.02
C PRO A 55 1.36 -8.45 8.28
N VAL A 56 1.91 -7.79 7.27
CA VAL A 56 2.24 -6.37 7.29
C VAL A 56 1.14 -5.58 6.60
N TRP A 57 0.59 -4.61 7.30
CA TRP A 57 -0.38 -3.68 6.74
C TRP A 57 0.32 -2.47 6.12
N VAL A 58 0.04 -2.24 4.85
CA VAL A 58 0.57 -1.13 4.06
C VAL A 58 -0.57 -0.20 3.65
N PHE A 59 -0.39 1.09 3.89
CA PHE A 59 -1.34 2.13 3.55
C PHE A 59 -0.68 3.20 2.70
N VAL A 60 -1.47 3.91 1.90
CA VAL A 60 -1.03 5.17 1.30
C VAL A 60 -1.32 6.28 2.28
N GLY A 61 -0.30 7.04 2.66
CA GLY A 61 -0.40 8.13 3.64
C GLY A 61 0.25 9.41 3.15
N TYR A 62 0.31 10.41 4.04
CA TYR A 62 0.99 11.70 3.80
C TYR A 62 0.48 12.41 2.55
N GLY A 63 -0.85 12.59 2.47
CA GLY A 63 -1.50 13.22 1.31
C GLY A 63 -1.34 12.43 0.02
N GLY A 64 -1.18 11.10 0.12
CA GLY A 64 -1.03 10.25 -1.05
C GLY A 64 0.41 9.99 -1.51
N ALA A 65 1.42 10.55 -0.83
CA ALA A 65 2.80 10.58 -1.34
C ALA A 65 3.66 9.38 -0.94
N TYR A 66 3.27 8.62 0.09
CA TYR A 66 4.08 7.51 0.60
C TYR A 66 3.25 6.25 0.82
N PHE A 67 3.84 5.10 0.49
CA PHE A 67 3.46 3.83 1.11
C PHE A 67 4.04 3.81 2.52
N SER A 68 3.26 3.36 3.49
CA SER A 68 3.68 3.32 4.89
C SER A 68 3.20 2.05 5.57
N TRP A 69 4.02 1.52 6.48
CA TRP A 69 3.72 0.34 7.29
C TRP A 69 4.39 0.47 8.65
N GLN A 70 4.10 -0.47 9.57
CA GLN A 70 4.62 -0.44 10.95
C GLN A 70 4.32 0.91 11.62
N SER A 71 3.02 1.24 11.79
CA SER A 71 2.59 2.51 12.39
C SER A 71 3.22 3.77 11.75
N ALA A 72 3.48 3.70 10.44
CA ALA A 72 4.17 4.72 9.65
C ALA A 72 5.61 5.04 10.09
N GLU A 73 6.28 4.18 10.87
CA GLU A 73 7.73 4.27 11.12
C GLU A 73 8.55 3.93 9.86
N LYS A 74 8.00 3.06 9.00
CA LYS A 74 8.58 2.71 7.71
C LYS A 74 7.75 3.30 6.59
N ARG A 75 8.45 3.89 5.61
CA ARG A 75 7.83 4.58 4.47
C ARG A 75 8.66 4.42 3.21
N HIS A 76 7.99 4.46 2.07
CA HIS A 76 8.61 4.53 0.75
C HIS A 76 7.80 5.45 -0.17
N PRO A 77 8.43 6.31 -0.99
CA PRO A 77 7.73 7.14 -1.95
C PRO A 77 6.86 6.33 -2.92
N VAL A 78 5.64 6.79 -3.21
CA VAL A 78 4.75 6.12 -4.20
C VAL A 78 5.20 6.30 -5.64
N SER A 79 6.12 7.23 -5.90
CA SER A 79 6.75 7.42 -7.20
C SER A 79 7.72 6.29 -7.55
N ASP A 80 8.20 5.55 -6.55
CA ASP A 80 9.09 4.39 -6.74
C ASP A 80 8.42 3.13 -6.17
N VAL A 81 7.50 2.58 -6.96
CA VAL A 81 6.70 1.40 -6.60
C VAL A 81 7.55 0.13 -6.59
N GLU A 82 8.48 0.02 -7.53
CA GLU A 82 9.38 -1.14 -7.61
C GLU A 82 10.32 -1.18 -6.41
N GLY A 83 10.96 -0.05 -6.08
CA GLY A 83 11.77 0.07 -4.86
C GLY A 83 10.97 -0.20 -3.60
N ALA A 84 9.73 0.31 -3.52
CA ALA A 84 8.83 0.00 -2.40
C ALA A 84 8.56 -1.50 -2.26
N ALA A 85 8.30 -2.20 -3.37
CA ALA A 85 8.09 -3.64 -3.38
C ALA A 85 9.34 -4.41 -2.95
N GLN A 86 10.54 -4.01 -3.40
CA GLN A 86 11.80 -4.63 -3.00
C GLN A 86 12.06 -4.46 -1.50
N VAL A 87 11.86 -3.25 -0.97
CA VAL A 87 12.04 -2.96 0.47
C VAL A 87 11.03 -3.74 1.32
N LEU A 88 9.76 -3.79 0.92
CA LEU A 88 8.74 -4.58 1.61
C LEU A 88 9.03 -6.07 1.56
N ALA A 89 9.43 -6.60 0.39
CA ALA A 89 9.78 -8.00 0.24
C ALA A 89 10.98 -8.38 1.12
N ALA A 90 11.99 -7.51 1.22
CA ALA A 90 13.11 -7.70 2.13
C ALA A 90 12.69 -7.60 3.61
N TYR A 91 11.69 -6.76 3.93
CA TYR A 91 11.17 -6.62 5.29
C TYR A 91 10.41 -7.87 5.75
N VAL A 92 9.52 -8.42 4.92
CA VAL A 92 8.68 -9.59 5.29
C VAL A 92 9.38 -10.94 5.21
N ARG A 93 10.59 -10.97 4.64
CA ARG A 93 11.44 -12.18 4.57
C ARG A 93 12.38 -12.35 5.77
N ARG A 94 12.51 -11.34 6.61
CA ARG A 94 13.28 -11.40 7.85
C ARG A 94 12.55 -12.25 8.88
#